data_AF-A0A377XGY5-F1
#
_entry.id   AF-A0A377XGY5-F1
#
_cell.length_a   1.000
_cell.length_b   1.000
_cell.length_c   1.000
_cell.angle_alpha   90.00
_cell.angle_beta   90.00
_cell.angle_gamma   90.00
#
_symmetry.space_group_name_H-M   'P 1'
#
loop_
_entity.id
_entity.type
_entity.pdbx_description
1 polymer ?
#
loop_
_entity_poly.entity_id
_entity_poly.type
_entity_poly.pdbx_seq_one_letter_code
_entity_poly.pdbx_strand_id
1 'polypeptide(L)'
;MLGESVLAIDASPDNMLRFFFNTDIHHQDGWARALLDGRDWRDAGLRYTQHIDLLPFGQLSAGERENVDQLQPTLGAIAEAVQQLQGQYRWLLLDLPAGYSPLTPRAADALRSLAGGGSSRRQ
;
A
#
# COMPACT_ATOMS: atom_id res chain seq x y z
N MET A 1 16.21 -15.73 -2.96
CA MET A 1 16.11 -16.54 -4.20
C MET A 1 15.31 -15.73 -5.21
N LEU A 2 15.50 -15.93 -6.52
CA LEU A 2 14.64 -15.30 -7.53
C LEU A 2 13.29 -16.04 -7.58
N GLY A 3 12.17 -15.31 -7.75
CA GLY A 3 10.82 -15.88 -7.83
C GLY A 3 10.02 -15.93 -6.51
N GLU A 4 10.48 -15.25 -5.45
CA GLU A 4 9.72 -15.10 -4.21
C GLU A 4 8.47 -14.23 -4.42
N SER A 5 7.38 -14.52 -3.69
CA SER A 5 6.14 -13.74 -3.79
C SER A 5 6.30 -12.34 -3.19
N VAL A 6 5.89 -11.32 -3.93
CA VAL A 6 6.00 -9.91 -3.57
C VAL A 6 4.64 -9.26 -3.67
N LEU A 7 4.27 -8.50 -2.64
CA LEU A 7 3.21 -7.50 -2.75
C LEU A 7 3.85 -6.11 -2.72
N ALA A 8 3.70 -5.38 -3.82
CA ALA A 8 4.05 -3.98 -3.92
C ALA A 8 2.86 -3.12 -3.51
N ILE A 9 3.04 -2.21 -2.57
CA ILE A 9 1.99 -1.33 -2.05
C ILE A 9 2.41 0.10 -2.34
N ASP A 10 1.58 0.81 -3.11
CA ASP A 10 1.76 2.24 -3.34
C ASP A 10 1.13 2.99 -2.15
N ALA A 11 1.96 3.58 -1.31
CA ALA A 11 1.52 4.41 -0.19
C ALA A 11 1.66 5.91 -0.49
N SER A 12 1.89 6.28 -1.76
CA SER A 12 2.00 7.66 -2.21
C SER A 12 0.69 8.17 -2.81
N PRO A 13 0.16 9.32 -2.34
CA PRO A 13 -1.01 9.96 -2.95
C PRO A 13 -0.82 10.37 -4.43
N ASP A 14 0.43 10.51 -4.88
CA ASP A 14 0.75 10.75 -6.30
C ASP A 14 0.41 9.52 -7.17
N ASN A 15 0.32 8.35 -6.54
CA ASN A 15 -0.10 7.07 -7.13
C ASN A 15 0.77 6.67 -8.34
N MET A 16 2.06 7.04 -8.33
CA MET A 16 2.96 6.87 -9.48
C MET A 16 3.45 5.43 -9.67
N LEU A 17 3.47 4.61 -8.62
CA LEU A 17 4.01 3.25 -8.68
C LEU A 17 3.29 2.42 -9.75
N ARG A 18 1.97 2.62 -9.90
CA ARG A 18 1.13 1.89 -10.85
C ARG A 18 1.63 1.92 -12.30
N PHE A 19 2.31 3.00 -12.70
CA PHE A 19 2.81 3.15 -14.06
C PHE A 19 4.02 2.25 -14.35
N PHE A 20 4.80 1.91 -13.33
CA PHE A 20 5.91 0.95 -13.46
C PHE A 20 5.43 -0.50 -13.61
N PHE A 21 4.16 -0.76 -13.32
CA PHE A 21 3.49 -2.05 -13.48
C PHE A 21 2.61 -2.12 -14.74
N ASN A 22 2.76 -1.16 -15.66
CA ASN A 22 2.02 -1.07 -16.92
C ASN A 22 0.49 -1.10 -16.74
N THR A 23 0.00 -0.55 -15.62
CA THR A 23 -1.43 -0.38 -15.35
C THR A 23 -2.00 0.67 -16.30
N ASP A 24 -3.25 0.47 -16.75
CA ASP A 24 -3.96 1.45 -17.59
C ASP A 24 -3.94 2.84 -16.94
N ILE A 25 -3.63 3.88 -17.72
CA ILE A 25 -3.65 5.28 -17.27
C ILE A 25 -5.03 5.73 -16.77
N HIS A 26 -6.09 5.09 -17.26
CA HIS A 26 -7.47 5.31 -16.84
C HIS A 26 -7.87 4.50 -15.60
N HIS A 27 -6.99 3.62 -15.08
CA HIS A 27 -7.26 2.91 -13.84
C HIS A 27 -7.23 3.88 -12.66
N GLN A 28 -8.38 4.02 -12.00
CA GLN A 28 -8.59 4.93 -10.87
C GLN A 28 -8.70 4.22 -9.54
N ASP A 29 -8.91 2.90 -9.55
CA ASP A 29 -9.06 2.11 -8.33
C ASP A 29 -7.71 1.93 -7.61
N GLY A 30 -7.83 1.65 -6.32
CA GLY A 30 -6.72 1.47 -5.40
C GLY A 30 -7.21 1.39 -3.97
N TRP A 31 -6.35 0.94 -3.07
CA TRP A 31 -6.73 0.67 -1.68
C TRP A 31 -7.24 1.95 -0.98
N ALA A 32 -6.60 3.09 -1.21
CA ALA A 32 -6.98 4.36 -0.59
C ALA A 32 -8.33 4.83 -1.15
N ARG A 33 -8.51 4.76 -2.47
CA ARG A 33 -9.79 5.06 -3.13
C ARG A 33 -10.91 4.17 -2.60
N ALA A 34 -10.68 2.86 -2.49
CA ALA A 34 -11.65 1.90 -1.97
C ALA A 34 -12.06 2.24 -0.54
N LEU A 35 -11.12 2.52 0.36
CA LEU A 35 -11.42 2.91 1.73
C LEU A 35 -12.23 4.21 1.82
N LEU A 36 -11.87 5.22 1.02
CA LEU A 36 -12.59 6.49 0.95
C LEU A 36 -14.02 6.33 0.42
N ASP A 37 -14.24 5.33 -0.43
CA ASP A 37 -15.57 4.97 -0.97
C ASP A 37 -16.35 4.00 -0.06
N GLY A 38 -15.78 3.55 1.06
CA GLY A 38 -16.39 2.56 1.95
C GLY A 38 -16.43 1.12 1.37
N ARG A 39 -15.56 0.81 0.40
CA ARG A 39 -15.37 -0.53 -0.17
C ARG A 39 -14.28 -1.31 0.57
N ASP A 40 -14.23 -2.63 0.35
CA ASP A 40 -13.09 -3.44 0.80
C ASP A 40 -11.85 -3.09 -0.04
N TRP A 41 -10.75 -2.78 0.63
CA TRP A 41 -9.49 -2.41 -0.01
C TRP A 41 -8.83 -3.59 -0.75
N ARG A 42 -9.15 -4.84 -0.39
CA ARG A 42 -8.57 -6.04 -1.00
C ARG A 42 -8.98 -6.22 -2.45
N ASP A 43 -10.18 -5.76 -2.80
CA ASP A 43 -10.72 -5.87 -4.16
C ASP A 43 -9.99 -4.95 -5.15
N ALA A 44 -9.20 -4.00 -4.66
CA ALA A 44 -8.39 -3.11 -5.48
C ALA A 44 -7.01 -3.69 -5.86
N GLY A 45 -6.68 -4.90 -5.40
CA GLY A 45 -5.43 -5.58 -5.71
C GLY A 45 -5.35 -6.01 -7.19
N LEU A 46 -4.20 -5.80 -7.80
CA LEU A 46 -3.91 -6.17 -9.18
C LEU A 46 -2.84 -7.26 -9.23
N ARG A 47 -3.02 -8.24 -10.11
CA ARG A 47 -1.99 -9.25 -10.39
C ARG A 47 -1.15 -8.83 -11.57
N TYR A 48 0.14 -8.55 -11.35
CA TYR A 48 1.06 -8.19 -12.43
C TYR A 48 1.76 -9.41 -13.02
N THR A 49 2.24 -10.31 -12.16
CA THR A 49 2.77 -11.63 -12.56
C THR A 49 2.27 -12.70 -11.58
N GLN A 50 2.56 -13.97 -11.85
CA GLN A 50 2.26 -15.06 -10.90
C GLN A 50 2.90 -14.90 -9.51
N HIS A 51 3.93 -14.04 -9.36
CA HIS A 51 4.63 -13.84 -8.09
C HIS A 51 4.53 -12.40 -7.57
N ILE A 52 4.02 -11.46 -8.37
CA ILE A 52 4.01 -10.06 -8.01
C ILE A 52 2.60 -9.53 -8.14
N ASP A 53 2.02 -9.20 -6.99
CA ASP A 53 0.76 -8.48 -6.88
C ASP A 53 1.07 -7.01 -6.52
N LEU A 54 0.21 -6.10 -6.98
CA LEU A 54 0.28 -4.66 -6.77
C LEU A 54 -0.98 -4.21 -6.05
N LEU A 55 -0.83 -3.39 -5.03
CA LEU A 55 -1.91 -2.67 -4.39
C LEU A 55 -1.72 -1.16 -4.67
N PRO A 56 -2.36 -0.61 -5.72
CA PRO A 56 -2.21 0.80 -6.08
C PRO A 56 -2.90 1.69 -5.06
N PHE A 57 -2.45 2.94 -4.92
CA PHE A 57 -3.03 3.90 -3.97
C PHE A 57 -4.46 4.24 -4.39
N GLY A 58 -4.65 4.54 -5.68
CA GLY A 58 -5.93 4.92 -6.26
C GLY A 58 -6.06 6.43 -6.45
N GLN A 59 -6.94 6.84 -7.35
CA GLN A 59 -7.05 8.23 -7.77
C GLN A 59 -7.84 9.04 -6.73
N LEU A 60 -7.18 9.99 -6.08
CA LEU A 60 -7.88 11.04 -5.31
C LEU A 60 -8.52 12.05 -6.26
N SER A 61 -9.71 12.54 -5.90
CA SER A 61 -10.32 13.74 -6.48
C SER A 61 -9.48 14.98 -6.17
N ALA A 62 -9.75 16.10 -6.87
CA ALA A 62 -9.02 17.35 -6.64
C ALA A 62 -9.14 17.83 -5.19
N GLY A 63 -10.35 17.83 -4.63
CA GLY A 63 -10.58 18.26 -3.25
C GLY A 63 -9.91 17.34 -2.22
N GLU A 64 -9.88 16.03 -2.45
CA GLU A 64 -9.17 15.09 -1.60
C GLU A 64 -7.65 15.28 -1.68
N ARG A 65 -7.09 15.59 -2.85
CA ARG A 65 -5.66 15.91 -3.01
C ARG A 65 -5.26 17.15 -2.24
N GLU A 66 -6.06 18.19 -2.30
CA GLU A 66 -5.83 19.44 -1.57
C GLU A 66 -5.91 19.24 -0.05
N ASN A 67 -6.62 18.21 0.40
CA ASN A 67 -6.89 17.95 1.83
C ASN A 67 -6.39 16.57 2.29
N VAL A 68 -5.30 16.04 1.71
CA VAL A 68 -4.76 14.70 2.04
C VAL A 68 -4.53 14.51 3.54
N ASP A 69 -4.13 15.56 4.26
CA ASP A 69 -3.91 15.50 5.71
C ASP A 69 -5.18 15.15 6.50
N GLN A 70 -6.36 15.51 5.98
CA GLN A 70 -7.64 15.16 6.60
C GLN A 70 -8.03 13.70 6.35
N LEU A 71 -7.47 13.06 5.31
CA LEU A 71 -7.73 11.66 4.96
C LEU A 71 -6.92 10.69 5.82
N GLN A 72 -5.95 11.19 6.58
CA GLN A 72 -5.02 10.40 7.40
C GLN A 72 -5.69 9.37 8.34
N PRO A 73 -6.78 9.68 9.05
CA PRO A 73 -7.44 8.70 9.89
C PRO A 73 -7.96 7.50 9.09
N THR A 74 -8.55 7.77 7.92
CA THR A 74 -9.08 6.73 7.02
C THR A 74 -7.95 5.92 6.39
N LEU A 75 -6.91 6.61 5.90
CA LEU A 75 -5.78 5.97 5.22
C LEU A 75 -4.85 5.24 6.18
N GLY A 76 -4.89 5.56 7.47
CA GLY A 76 -4.16 4.85 8.52
C GLY A 76 -4.49 3.36 8.60
N ALA A 77 -5.65 2.93 8.07
CA ALA A 77 -6.05 1.52 8.01
C ALA A 77 -5.09 0.64 7.20
N ILE A 78 -4.27 1.22 6.31
CA ILE A 78 -3.26 0.45 5.57
C ILE A 78 -2.23 -0.20 6.50
N ALA A 79 -1.93 0.40 7.66
CA ALA A 79 -1.02 -0.18 8.64
C ALA A 79 -1.54 -1.53 9.17
N GLU A 80 -2.85 -1.61 9.43
CA GLU A 80 -3.52 -2.84 9.85
C GLU A 80 -3.63 -3.84 8.69
N ALA A 81 -3.95 -3.35 7.48
CA ALA A 81 -3.98 -4.18 6.28
C ALA A 81 -2.63 -4.87 6.01
N VAL A 82 -1.53 -4.14 6.13
CA VAL A 82 -0.17 -4.66 5.99
C VAL A 82 0.12 -5.76 7.02
N GLN A 83 -0.35 -5.62 8.27
CA GLN A 83 -0.23 -6.67 9.28
C GLN A 83 -1.00 -7.93 8.89
N GLN A 84 -2.18 -7.81 8.29
CA GLN A 84 -2.99 -8.96 7.86
C GLN A 84 -2.39 -9.71 6.65
N LEU A 85 -1.56 -9.01 5.86
CA LEU A 85 -0.87 -9.57 4.70
C LEU A 85 0.46 -10.25 5.07
N GLN A 86 0.92 -10.09 6.31
CA GLN A 86 2.09 -10.80 6.83
C GLN A 86 1.87 -12.31 6.73
N GLY A 87 2.83 -13.01 6.11
CA GLY A 87 2.79 -14.46 5.92
C GLY A 87 2.10 -14.94 4.63
N GLN A 88 1.38 -14.07 3.92
CA GLN A 88 0.84 -14.39 2.59
C GLN A 88 1.87 -14.16 1.49
N TYR A 89 2.69 -13.11 1.66
CA TYR A 89 3.77 -12.77 0.75
C TYR A 89 5.12 -12.94 1.43
N ARG A 90 6.12 -13.33 0.65
CA ARG A 90 7.49 -13.44 1.12
C ARG A 90 8.12 -12.07 1.35
N TRP A 91 7.77 -11.10 0.50
CA TRP A 91 8.20 -9.71 0.61
C TRP A 91 7.02 -8.75 0.50
N LEU A 92 7.05 -7.71 1.33
CA LEU A 92 6.19 -6.54 1.22
C LEU A 92 7.08 -5.37 0.82
N LEU A 93 6.80 -4.73 -0.32
CA LEU A 93 7.48 -3.53 -0.78
C LEU A 93 6.52 -2.35 -0.63
N LEU A 94 6.89 -1.35 0.17
CA LEU A 94 6.10 -0.14 0.35
C LEU A 94 6.79 1.02 -0.37
N ASP A 95 6.12 1.62 -1.35
CA ASP A 95 6.55 2.86 -1.99
C ASP A 95 6.00 4.04 -1.19
N LEU A 96 6.90 4.85 -0.63
CA LEU A 96 6.56 5.96 0.26
C LEU A 96 6.71 7.28 -0.51
N PRO A 97 5.89 8.30 -0.21
CA PRO A 97 6.03 9.61 -0.85
C PRO A 97 7.41 10.20 -0.58
N ALA A 98 8.00 10.85 -1.59
CA ALA A 98 9.35 11.42 -1.55
C ALA A 98 9.53 12.59 -0.55
N GLY A 99 8.42 13.12 -0.01
CA GLY A 99 8.39 14.21 0.95
C GLY A 99 7.90 13.80 2.34
N TYR A 100 7.90 14.77 3.27
CA TYR A 100 7.30 14.58 4.59
C TYR A 100 5.76 14.61 4.45
N SER A 101 5.16 13.46 4.22
CA SER A 101 3.72 13.25 4.39
C SER A 101 3.48 12.76 5.82
N PRO A 102 2.39 13.14 6.50
CA PRO A 102 2.03 12.51 7.78
C PRO A 102 1.74 11.01 7.65
N LEU A 103 1.62 10.45 6.43
CA LEU A 103 1.57 9.01 6.18
C LEU A 103 2.94 8.34 6.40
N THR A 104 4.05 9.06 6.17
CA THR A 104 5.41 8.50 6.21
C THR A 104 5.80 7.98 7.60
N PRO A 105 5.57 8.71 8.71
CA PRO A 105 5.83 8.18 10.06
C PRO A 105 4.98 6.95 10.40
N ARG A 106 3.70 6.93 10.02
CA ARG A 106 2.79 5.80 10.29
C ARG A 106 3.16 4.55 9.49
N ALA A 107 3.49 4.70 8.21
CA ALA A 107 3.99 3.59 7.41
C ALA A 107 5.32 3.05 7.96
N ALA A 108 6.21 3.95 8.41
CA ALA A 108 7.45 3.55 9.07
C ALA A 108 7.21 2.84 10.42
N ASP A 109 6.23 3.27 11.22
CA ASP A 109 5.84 2.61 12.46
C ASP A 109 5.23 1.23 12.20
N ALA A 110 4.37 1.12 11.19
CA ALA A 110 3.83 -0.15 10.74
C ALA A 110 5.00 -1.09 10.37
N LEU A 111 5.91 -0.67 9.50
CA LEU A 111 7.11 -1.44 9.12
C LEU A 111 7.96 -1.85 10.33
N ARG A 112 8.18 -0.96 11.29
CA ARG A 112 8.90 -1.27 12.54
C ARG A 112 8.19 -2.33 13.37
N SER A 113 6.86 -2.27 13.48
CA SER A 113 6.07 -3.27 14.21
C SER A 113 6.17 -4.67 13.58
N LEU A 114 6.25 -4.74 12.25
CA LEU A 114 6.46 -6.00 11.51
C LEU A 114 7.86 -6.57 11.73
N ALA A 115 8.89 -5.71 11.73
CA ALA A 115 10.26 -6.12 11.96
C ALA A 115 10.50 -6.60 13.41
N GLY A 116 9.81 -6.01 14.38
CA GLY A 116 9.92 -6.39 15.80
C GLY A 116 9.23 -7.71 16.16
N GLY A 117 8.23 -8.16 15.39
CA GLY A 117 7.49 -9.40 15.63
C GLY A 117 8.20 -10.69 15.16
N GLY A 118 9.27 -10.58 14.37
CA GLY A 118 9.93 -11.71 13.70
C GLY A 118 11.00 -12.45 14.52
N SER A 119 11.33 -12.01 15.74
CA SER A 119 12.49 -12.56 16.48
C SER A 119 12.22 -13.84 17.28
N SER A 120 11.11 -14.55 17.03
CA SER A 120 10.85 -15.85 17.66
C SER A 120 10.54 -16.91 16.60
N ARG A 121 11.55 -17.27 15.81
CA ARG A 121 11.67 -18.57 15.12
C ARG A 121 13.08 -18.70 14.52
N ARG A 122 14.04 -18.97 15.37
CA ARG A 122 15.16 -19.87 15.05
C ARG A 122 15.37 -20.79 16.24
N GLN A 123 15.58 -22.05 15.87
CA GLN A 123 15.71 -23.27 16.66
C GLN A 123 16.52 -23.12 17.95
#